data_AF-A0A356M209-F1
#
_entry.id   AF-A0A356M209-F1
#
_cell.length_a   1.000
_cell.length_b   1.000
_cell.length_c   1.000
_cell.angle_alpha   90.00
_cell.angle_beta   90.00
_cell.angle_gamma   90.00
#
_symmetry.space_group_name_H-M   'P 1'
#
loop_
_entity.id
_entity.type
_entity.pdbx_description
1 polymer ?
#
loop_
_entity_poly.entity_id
_entity_poly.type
_entity_poly.pdbx_seq_one_letter_code
_entity_poly.pdbx_strand_id
1 'polypeptide(L)'
;MGDKVHMDATQTVVVKQVTETYEDSAAVEWTLWLENKGDASTKIFDSVMPLDLSVEASDQMKISYSYGTRNALNDFQYIEQDFTDTFTIKSKGSSHALPFFNLNLGGRGYIIGIGWTANWQVNLTREGDRIRIQAFMPNTHFVLYAGEHVRTPRILLMPWEGDCRHAQNNLRRHLVEYHIPGENGEPTPPICCMSWGAMKAHNHIKYLKYIKEHGLRFDMYWIDAGWFGPDHDTDEFQNFYIEDWAYNIGEWRFNRIIYPDGFLPVSKAAHEAGMNVLLWFSTYGCAQNLGYLKEHPEWGTPLGDEVPIGQNPAKTRFSSIHLTNPEAYAWLLDRVSSIMLENGISGYREDCGVPSGEPLSENREGIGQMQ
;
A
#
# COMPACT_ATOMS: atom_id res chain seq x y z
N MET A 1 4.76 11.80 -24.26
CA MET A 1 6.00 11.75 -23.47
C MET A 1 6.91 12.89 -23.88
N GLY A 2 7.18 13.84 -22.99
CA GLY A 2 8.20 14.87 -23.17
C GLY A 2 9.08 14.89 -21.93
N ASP A 3 10.38 14.63 -22.10
CA ASP A 3 11.36 14.71 -21.03
C ASP A 3 11.81 16.16 -20.89
N LYS A 4 11.48 16.81 -19.77
CA LYS A 4 12.11 18.08 -19.40
C LYS A 4 13.26 17.78 -18.44
N VAL A 5 14.46 18.20 -18.84
CA VAL A 5 15.68 18.12 -18.03
C VAL A 5 16.02 19.52 -17.56
N HIS A 6 16.02 19.73 -16.25
CA HIS A 6 16.53 20.95 -15.64
C HIS A 6 17.93 20.66 -15.09
N MET A 7 18.92 21.40 -15.58
CA MET A 7 20.29 21.37 -15.07
C MET A 7 20.55 22.67 -14.29
N ASP A 8 20.89 22.54 -13.01
CA ASP A 8 21.49 23.66 -12.28
C ASP A 8 22.96 23.75 -12.71
N ALA A 9 23.37 24.90 -13.24
CA ALA A 9 24.64 25.11 -13.96
C ALA A 9 25.90 24.98 -13.08
N THR A 10 25.76 24.55 -11.83
CA THR A 10 26.86 24.27 -10.90
C THR A 10 26.78 22.89 -10.23
N GLN A 11 25.79 22.06 -10.55
CA GLN A 11 25.55 20.81 -9.83
C GLN A 11 25.53 19.58 -10.75
N THR A 12 26.13 18.52 -10.22
CA THR A 12 26.16 17.15 -10.73
C THR A 12 24.80 16.45 -10.71
N VAL A 13 23.74 17.13 -10.26
CA VAL A 13 22.39 16.59 -10.12
C VAL A 13 21.56 16.90 -11.37
N VAL A 14 20.98 15.87 -11.96
CA VAL A 14 20.03 15.96 -13.05
C VAL A 14 18.63 15.70 -12.52
N VAL A 15 17.70 16.61 -12.81
CA VAL A 15 16.27 16.41 -12.54
C VAL A 15 15.56 16.12 -13.85
N LYS A 16 14.96 14.93 -13.94
CA LYS A 16 14.17 14.50 -15.09
C LYS A 16 12.70 14.38 -14.68
N GLN A 17 11.83 15.15 -15.33
CA GLN A 17 10.38 14.97 -15.19
C GLN A 17 9.88 14.01 -16.29
N VAL A 18 9.32 12.87 -15.88
CA VAL A 18 8.60 11.95 -16.78
C VAL A 18 7.12 12.29 -16.70
N THR A 19 6.53 12.74 -17.81
CA THR A 19 5.12 13.16 -17.88
C THR A 19 4.32 12.22 -18.78
N GLU A 20 3.17 11.77 -18.27
CA GLU A 20 2.18 10.95 -18.94
C GLU A 20 0.90 11.76 -19.20
N THR A 21 0.33 11.56 -20.37
CA THR A 21 -0.93 12.17 -20.85
C THR A 21 -1.76 11.07 -21.49
N TYR A 22 -3.07 11.19 -21.41
CA TYR A 22 -4.00 10.12 -21.76
C TYR A 22 -4.97 10.60 -22.84
N GLU A 23 -5.33 9.74 -23.79
CA GLU A 23 -6.18 10.11 -24.92
C GLU A 23 -7.61 10.45 -24.46
N ASP A 24 -8.15 9.65 -23.53
CA ASP A 24 -9.53 9.76 -23.03
C ASP A 24 -9.64 10.31 -21.59
N SER A 25 -8.62 11.01 -21.12
CA SER A 25 -8.62 11.60 -19.78
C SER A 25 -7.88 12.93 -19.74
N ALA A 26 -8.45 13.91 -19.04
CA ALA A 26 -7.83 15.20 -18.79
C ALA A 26 -6.70 15.14 -17.75
N ALA A 27 -6.43 13.97 -17.16
CA ALA A 27 -5.32 13.79 -16.25
C ALA A 27 -3.98 14.06 -16.94
N VAL A 28 -3.11 14.74 -16.21
CA VAL A 28 -1.68 14.77 -16.47
C VAL A 28 -1.00 14.16 -15.25
N GLU A 29 -0.15 13.18 -15.49
CA GLU A 29 0.61 12.53 -14.44
C GLU A 29 2.10 12.78 -14.63
N TRP A 30 2.84 12.91 -13.53
CA TRP A 30 4.29 12.97 -13.62
C TRP A 30 5.00 12.40 -12.40
N THR A 31 6.25 12.04 -12.63
CA THR A 31 7.22 11.66 -11.61
C THR A 31 8.52 12.40 -11.87
N LEU A 32 9.16 12.91 -10.81
CA LEU A 32 10.49 13.50 -10.89
C LEU A 32 11.53 12.45 -10.53
N TRP A 33 12.56 12.32 -11.36
CA TRP A 33 13.75 11.53 -11.09
C TRP A 33 14.91 12.48 -10.76
N LEU A 34 15.56 12.23 -9.64
CA LEU A 34 16.77 12.92 -9.20
C LEU A 34 17.94 11.96 -9.38
N GLU A 35 18.95 12.35 -10.17
CA GLU A 35 20.12 11.51 -10.47
C GLU A 35 21.40 12.30 -10.20
N ASN A 36 22.34 11.69 -9.48
CA ASN A 36 23.67 12.25 -9.30
C ASN A 36 24.64 11.71 -10.39
N LYS A 37 24.93 12.54 -11.39
CA LYS A 37 25.90 12.25 -12.46
C LYS A 37 27.33 12.70 -12.12
N GLY A 38 27.57 13.09 -10.88
CA GLY A 38 28.87 13.52 -10.39
C GLY A 38 29.74 12.37 -9.91
N ASP A 39 30.94 12.74 -9.48
CA ASP A 39 31.92 11.86 -8.84
C ASP A 39 31.91 11.95 -7.29
N ALA A 40 31.19 12.92 -6.72
CA ALA A 40 31.00 13.11 -5.28
C ALA A 40 29.52 13.05 -4.89
N SER A 41 29.24 12.81 -3.60
CA SER A 41 27.89 12.88 -3.05
C SER A 41 27.24 14.25 -3.27
N THR A 42 25.93 14.26 -3.47
CA THR A 42 25.16 15.51 -3.54
C THR A 42 25.16 16.26 -2.21
N LYS A 43 24.71 17.51 -2.24
CA LYS A 43 24.17 18.15 -1.03
C LYS A 43 22.91 17.41 -0.57
N ILE A 44 22.52 17.64 0.68
CA ILE A 44 21.31 17.08 1.26
C ILE A 44 20.09 17.63 0.50
N PHE A 45 19.20 16.72 0.11
CA PHE A 45 17.84 17.01 -0.29
C PHE A 45 16.95 16.98 0.96
N ASP A 46 16.49 18.16 1.38
CA ASP A 46 15.59 18.31 2.54
C ASP A 46 14.16 18.75 2.17
N SER A 47 13.97 19.17 0.92
CA SER A 47 12.74 19.82 0.44
C SER A 47 12.39 19.39 -0.99
N VAL A 48 12.07 18.11 -1.19
CA VAL A 48 11.70 17.58 -2.52
C VAL A 48 10.21 17.74 -2.75
N MET A 49 9.83 18.60 -3.69
CA MET A 49 8.44 18.98 -3.91
C MET A 49 7.97 18.62 -5.33
N PRO A 50 7.40 17.40 -5.52
CA PRO A 50 6.96 16.95 -6.84
C PRO A 50 5.79 17.74 -7.41
N LEU A 51 4.97 18.40 -6.58
CA LEU A 51 3.99 19.40 -7.02
C LEU A 51 4.24 20.71 -6.29
N ASP A 52 4.44 21.79 -7.04
CA ASP A 52 4.43 23.17 -6.57
C ASP A 52 3.85 24.06 -7.68
N LEU A 53 2.56 24.37 -7.60
CA LEU A 53 1.84 25.07 -8.66
C LEU A 53 1.01 26.21 -8.07
N SER A 54 1.10 27.41 -8.66
CA SER A 54 0.23 28.53 -8.31
C SER A 54 -0.82 28.76 -9.40
N VAL A 55 -2.09 28.70 -9.05
CA VAL A 55 -3.25 28.93 -9.95
C VAL A 55 -4.07 30.12 -9.47
N GLU A 56 -4.96 30.65 -10.30
CA GLU A 56 -5.86 31.73 -9.89
C GLU A 56 -6.77 31.28 -8.75
N ALA A 57 -6.82 32.06 -7.67
CA ALA A 57 -7.73 31.82 -6.57
C ALA A 57 -9.18 32.15 -6.97
N SER A 58 -10.11 31.69 -6.14
CA SER A 58 -11.50 32.09 -6.20
C SER A 58 -11.91 32.67 -4.84
N ASP A 59 -12.99 33.42 -4.81
CA ASP A 59 -13.61 33.84 -3.54
C ASP A 59 -14.34 32.68 -2.87
N GLN A 60 -14.67 31.64 -3.64
CA GLN A 60 -15.27 30.40 -3.15
C GLN A 60 -14.28 29.25 -3.35
N MET A 61 -13.56 28.89 -2.29
CA MET A 61 -12.61 27.78 -2.31
C MET A 61 -13.08 26.67 -1.38
N LYS A 62 -13.15 25.46 -1.95
CA LYS A 62 -13.48 24.24 -1.23
C LYS A 62 -12.45 23.17 -1.52
N ILE A 63 -12.20 22.33 -0.54
CA ILE A 63 -11.43 21.11 -0.68
C ILE A 63 -12.32 19.93 -0.31
N SER A 64 -12.28 18.89 -1.12
CA SER A 64 -12.98 17.64 -0.84
C SER A 64 -12.04 16.44 -0.90
N TYR A 65 -12.20 15.52 0.04
CA TYR A 65 -11.37 14.31 0.16
C TYR A 65 -12.12 13.25 0.99
N SER A 66 -11.60 12.03 1.05
CA SER A 66 -12.15 10.98 1.92
C SER A 66 -11.18 10.68 3.06
N TYR A 67 -11.72 10.35 4.23
CA TYR A 67 -10.92 9.78 5.30
C TYR A 67 -10.24 8.48 4.88
N GLY A 68 -9.15 8.20 5.57
CA GLY A 68 -8.48 6.91 5.54
C GLY A 68 -9.23 5.85 6.34
N THR A 69 -8.49 4.85 6.79
CA THR A 69 -8.98 3.87 7.77
C THR A 69 -8.24 4.00 9.09
N ARG A 70 -9.00 4.04 10.19
CA ARG A 70 -8.52 3.88 11.57
C ARG A 70 -9.29 2.80 12.31
N ASN A 71 -9.91 1.88 11.55
CA ASN A 71 -10.88 0.92 12.06
C ASN A 71 -12.03 1.60 12.80
N ALA A 72 -12.61 2.62 12.16
CA ALA A 72 -13.67 3.45 12.73
C ALA A 72 -14.92 3.48 11.83
N LEU A 73 -16.08 3.77 12.43
CA LEU A 73 -17.36 3.85 11.71
C LEU A 73 -17.38 4.88 10.58
N ASN A 74 -16.49 5.88 10.63
CA ASN A 74 -16.38 6.92 9.63
C ASN A 74 -15.21 6.71 8.65
N ASP A 75 -14.64 5.51 8.61
CA ASP A 75 -13.63 5.18 7.61
C ASP A 75 -14.16 5.47 6.20
N PHE A 76 -13.32 6.05 5.34
CA PHE A 76 -13.65 6.44 3.96
C PHE A 76 -14.75 7.50 3.79
N GLN A 77 -15.24 8.09 4.89
CA GLN A 77 -16.24 9.16 4.83
C GLN A 77 -15.75 10.31 3.95
N TYR A 78 -16.63 10.78 3.05
CA TYR A 78 -16.40 11.96 2.23
C TYR A 78 -16.51 13.24 3.06
N ILE A 79 -15.53 14.12 2.88
CA ILE A 79 -15.39 15.41 3.54
C ILE A 79 -15.38 16.49 2.46
N GLU A 80 -16.07 17.58 2.72
CA GLU A 80 -16.01 18.83 1.96
C GLU A 80 -15.89 19.97 2.95
N GLN A 81 -14.92 20.86 2.72
CA GLN A 81 -14.64 21.97 3.63
C GLN A 81 -14.30 23.24 2.85
N ASP A 82 -14.87 24.37 3.27
CA ASP A 82 -14.47 25.70 2.82
C ASP A 82 -13.17 26.13 3.50
N PHE A 83 -12.32 26.86 2.78
CA PHE A 83 -11.11 27.47 3.35
C PHE A 83 -10.81 28.84 2.70
N THR A 84 -10.17 29.74 3.45
CA THR A 84 -9.90 31.12 2.98
C THR A 84 -8.43 31.35 2.67
N ASP A 85 -7.54 30.99 3.60
CA ASP A 85 -6.11 31.33 3.52
C ASP A 85 -5.24 30.11 3.33
N THR A 86 -5.34 29.14 4.24
CA THR A 86 -4.49 27.94 4.20
C THR A 86 -5.29 26.68 4.49
N PHE A 87 -4.86 25.58 3.88
CA PHE A 87 -5.36 24.26 4.19
C PHE A 87 -4.23 23.23 4.07
N THR A 88 -4.15 22.29 5.01
CA THR A 88 -3.12 21.26 5.02
C THR A 88 -3.75 19.91 5.32
N ILE A 89 -3.37 18.90 4.52
CA ILE A 89 -3.70 17.50 4.77
C ILE A 89 -2.39 16.72 4.81
N LYS A 90 -2.23 15.85 5.80
CA LYS A 90 -1.12 14.90 5.87
C LYS A 90 -1.64 13.53 6.26
N SER A 91 -0.99 12.49 5.76
CA SER A 91 -1.32 11.11 6.11
C SER A 91 -0.08 10.22 6.04
N LYS A 92 -0.04 9.19 6.89
CA LYS A 92 0.84 8.04 6.74
C LYS A 92 0.08 7.00 5.93
N GLY A 93 0.43 6.84 4.66
CA GLY A 93 -0.37 6.07 3.70
C GLY A 93 -1.80 6.60 3.68
N SER A 94 -2.75 5.71 3.90
CA SER A 94 -4.18 6.05 3.99
C SER A 94 -4.74 5.95 5.40
N SER A 95 -3.95 6.23 6.45
CA SER A 95 -4.44 6.18 7.84
C SER A 95 -5.35 7.36 8.21
N HIS A 96 -5.08 8.55 7.68
CA HIS A 96 -5.88 9.74 7.99
C HIS A 96 -6.80 10.15 6.85
N ALA A 97 -6.28 10.15 5.62
CA ALA A 97 -6.99 10.53 4.41
C ALA A 97 -6.53 9.65 3.24
N LEU A 98 -7.40 9.46 2.24
CA LEU A 98 -6.98 8.92 0.95
C LEU A 98 -6.14 9.98 0.19
N PRO A 99 -5.16 9.58 -0.63
CA PRO A 99 -4.28 10.51 -1.33
C PRO A 99 -4.93 11.11 -2.60
N PHE A 100 -6.23 11.43 -2.53
CA PHE A 100 -7.01 12.04 -3.61
C PHE A 100 -7.84 13.20 -3.07
N PHE A 101 -7.71 14.36 -3.70
CA PHE A 101 -8.32 15.61 -3.25
C PHE A 101 -8.93 16.34 -4.44
N ASN A 102 -10.00 17.08 -4.21
CA ASN A 102 -10.60 17.96 -5.20
C ASN A 102 -10.61 19.39 -4.68
N LEU A 103 -9.75 20.23 -5.26
CA LEU A 103 -9.74 21.67 -5.05
C LEU A 103 -10.76 22.32 -6.00
N ASN A 104 -11.83 22.85 -5.45
CA ASN A 104 -12.87 23.59 -6.17
C ASN A 104 -12.66 25.10 -5.98
N LEU A 105 -12.62 25.82 -7.09
CA LEU A 105 -12.37 27.25 -7.21
C LEU A 105 -13.55 27.97 -7.88
N GLY A 106 -14.79 27.58 -7.53
CA GLY A 106 -16.02 28.23 -8.00
C GLY A 106 -16.45 27.79 -9.40
N GLY A 107 -16.67 26.49 -9.59
CA GLY A 107 -17.15 25.91 -10.86
C GLY A 107 -16.02 25.47 -11.81
N ARG A 108 -14.78 25.57 -11.35
CA ARG A 108 -13.59 24.97 -11.95
C ARG A 108 -12.69 24.46 -10.84
N GLY A 109 -11.70 23.64 -11.15
CA GLY A 109 -10.81 23.14 -10.11
C GLY A 109 -9.79 22.13 -10.60
N TYR A 110 -9.17 21.48 -9.62
CA TYR A 110 -8.16 20.46 -9.84
C TYR A 110 -8.43 19.27 -8.94
N ILE A 111 -8.50 18.09 -9.53
CA ILE A 111 -8.33 16.84 -8.80
C ILE A 111 -6.84 16.57 -8.70
N ILE A 112 -6.36 16.31 -7.48
CA ILE A 112 -4.96 16.07 -7.16
C ILE A 112 -4.86 14.68 -6.57
N GLY A 113 -4.01 13.83 -7.13
CA GLY A 113 -3.68 12.51 -6.62
C GLY A 113 -2.19 12.39 -6.29
N ILE A 114 -1.87 11.69 -5.21
CA ILE A 114 -0.48 11.33 -4.86
C ILE A 114 -0.38 9.81 -4.95
N GLY A 115 0.28 9.31 -6.00
CA GLY A 115 0.54 7.89 -6.21
C GLY A 115 1.62 7.39 -5.26
N TRP A 116 1.26 7.27 -3.97
CA TRP A 116 2.17 6.90 -2.89
C TRP A 116 1.46 6.26 -1.69
N THR A 117 2.12 5.26 -1.11
CA THR A 117 1.58 4.48 0.02
C THR A 117 2.26 4.78 1.35
N ALA A 118 3.34 5.58 1.37
CA ALA A 118 4.00 6.03 2.59
C ALA A 118 3.53 7.44 3.01
N ASN A 119 4.36 8.20 3.72
CA ASN A 119 3.97 9.51 4.24
C ASN A 119 3.83 10.53 3.10
N TRP A 120 2.78 11.33 3.13
CA TRP A 120 2.59 12.44 2.20
C TRP A 120 1.89 13.61 2.87
N GLN A 121 2.06 14.79 2.29
CA GLN A 121 1.42 16.03 2.71
C GLN A 121 1.03 16.88 1.50
N VAL A 122 -0.12 17.55 1.62
CA VAL A 122 -0.60 18.59 0.70
C VAL A 122 -0.76 19.89 1.47
N ASN A 123 -0.24 20.99 0.93
CA ASN A 123 -0.49 22.34 1.40
C ASN A 123 -1.18 23.16 0.32
N LEU A 124 -2.20 23.91 0.71
CA LEU A 124 -2.87 24.93 -0.08
C LEU A 124 -2.65 26.27 0.63
N THR A 125 -2.12 27.27 -0.07
CA THR A 125 -1.81 28.58 0.52
C THR A 125 -2.20 29.72 -0.42
N ARG A 126 -3.14 30.57 0.01
CA ARG A 126 -3.54 31.75 -0.74
C ARG A 126 -2.41 32.78 -0.70
N GLU A 127 -1.98 33.21 -1.88
CA GLU A 127 -0.95 34.20 -2.12
C GLU A 127 -1.56 35.33 -2.97
N GLY A 128 -2.31 36.22 -2.31
CA GLY A 128 -3.05 37.29 -2.98
C GLY A 128 -4.25 36.78 -3.80
N ASP A 129 -4.16 36.95 -5.12
CA ASP A 129 -5.13 36.48 -6.12
C ASP A 129 -4.82 35.06 -6.63
N ARG A 130 -3.80 34.40 -6.06
CA ARG A 130 -3.42 33.02 -6.40
C ARG A 130 -3.58 32.07 -5.22
N ILE A 131 -3.70 30.79 -5.53
CA ILE A 131 -3.62 29.67 -4.59
C ILE A 131 -2.44 28.79 -5.01
N ARG A 132 -1.46 28.65 -4.10
CA ARG A 132 -0.32 27.76 -4.26
C ARG A 132 -0.69 26.37 -3.75
N ILE A 133 -0.42 25.35 -4.55
CA ILE A 133 -0.73 23.95 -4.33
C ILE A 133 0.59 23.20 -4.26
N GLN A 134 0.87 22.59 -3.11
CA GLN A 134 2.08 21.81 -2.89
C GLN A 134 1.72 20.40 -2.47
N ALA A 135 2.37 19.40 -3.06
CA ALA A 135 2.29 18.01 -2.61
C ALA A 135 3.69 17.39 -2.57
N PHE A 136 4.02 16.74 -1.47
CA PHE A 136 5.36 16.23 -1.19
C PHE A 136 5.33 15.13 -0.12
N MET A 137 6.48 14.49 0.10
CA MET A 137 6.67 13.62 1.26
C MET A 137 7.33 14.41 2.39
N PRO A 138 6.80 14.37 3.62
CA PRO A 138 7.45 14.99 4.75
C PRO A 138 8.72 14.22 5.14
N ASN A 139 9.66 14.92 5.78
CA ASN A 139 10.89 14.36 6.35
C ASN A 139 11.83 13.71 5.32
N THR A 140 11.85 14.20 4.08
CA THR A 140 12.92 13.85 3.15
C THR A 140 14.20 14.50 3.64
N HIS A 141 15.25 13.72 3.93
CA HIS A 141 16.57 14.23 4.30
C HIS A 141 17.63 13.22 3.84
N PHE A 142 18.11 13.38 2.61
CA PHE A 142 19.02 12.40 2.02
C PHE A 142 20.08 12.99 1.08
N VAL A 143 21.18 12.26 0.93
CA VAL A 143 22.15 12.47 -0.15
C VAL A 143 22.05 11.36 -1.20
N LEU A 144 22.41 11.68 -2.44
CA LEU A 144 22.68 10.69 -3.48
C LEU A 144 24.19 10.54 -3.63
N TYR A 145 24.71 9.34 -3.48
CA TYR A 145 26.08 9.01 -3.86
C TYR A 145 26.26 9.09 -5.38
N ALA A 146 27.52 9.11 -5.84
CA ALA A 146 27.83 9.14 -7.27
C ALA A 146 27.14 7.97 -8.01
N GLY A 147 26.40 8.29 -9.06
CA GLY A 147 25.64 7.32 -9.86
C GLY A 147 24.30 6.88 -9.26
N GLU A 148 23.96 7.28 -8.04
CA GLU A 148 22.64 6.99 -7.47
C GLU A 148 21.56 7.87 -8.08
N HIS A 149 20.35 7.32 -8.12
CA HIS A 149 19.15 8.04 -8.50
C HIS A 149 17.97 7.58 -7.65
N VAL A 150 16.93 8.42 -7.62
CA VAL A 150 15.70 8.17 -6.88
C VAL A 150 14.53 8.87 -7.56
N ARG A 151 13.30 8.36 -7.41
CA ARG A 151 12.10 9.03 -7.93
C ARG A 151 11.17 9.52 -6.81
N THR A 152 10.46 10.61 -7.09
CA THR A 152 9.39 11.12 -6.21
C THR A 152 8.12 10.27 -6.31
N PRO A 153 7.13 10.48 -5.42
CA PRO A 153 5.76 10.09 -5.70
C PRO A 153 5.32 10.54 -7.09
N ARG A 154 4.43 9.75 -7.68
CA ARG A 154 3.70 10.18 -8.87
C ARG A 154 2.64 11.21 -8.45
N ILE A 155 2.56 12.30 -9.18
CA ILE A 155 1.48 13.28 -9.02
C ILE A 155 0.51 13.09 -10.16
N LEU A 156 -0.78 13.02 -9.83
CA LEU A 156 -1.89 13.15 -10.76
C LEU A 156 -2.49 14.54 -10.57
N LEU A 157 -2.62 15.28 -11.67
CA LEU A 157 -3.37 16.54 -11.72
C LEU A 157 -4.40 16.46 -12.84
N MET A 158 -5.67 16.65 -12.50
CA MET A 158 -6.76 16.62 -13.47
C MET A 158 -7.58 17.91 -13.33
N PRO A 159 -7.37 18.90 -14.21
CA PRO A 159 -8.20 20.10 -14.23
C PRO A 159 -9.63 19.74 -14.63
N TRP A 160 -10.60 20.49 -14.10
CA TRP A 160 -12.00 20.31 -14.45
C TRP A 160 -12.76 21.63 -14.41
N GLU A 161 -13.86 21.69 -15.17
CA GLU A 161 -14.82 22.79 -15.20
C GLU A 161 -16.25 22.23 -15.15
N GLY A 162 -17.18 23.01 -14.60
CA GLY A 162 -18.59 22.64 -14.47
C GLY A 162 -18.89 21.85 -13.19
N ASP A 163 -19.49 20.67 -13.35
CA ASP A 163 -19.98 19.87 -12.22
C ASP A 163 -18.85 19.05 -11.55
N CYS A 164 -18.66 19.27 -10.25
CA CYS A 164 -17.67 18.55 -9.45
C CYS A 164 -17.95 17.03 -9.40
N ARG A 165 -19.21 16.59 -9.47
CA ARG A 165 -19.54 15.15 -9.49
C ARG A 165 -19.10 14.49 -10.78
N HIS A 166 -19.25 15.18 -11.90
CA HIS A 166 -18.73 14.73 -13.19
C HIS A 166 -17.21 14.59 -13.15
N ALA A 167 -16.49 15.58 -12.59
CA ALA A 167 -15.04 15.51 -12.41
C ALA A 167 -14.61 14.28 -11.56
N GLN A 168 -15.32 14.00 -10.46
CA GLN A 168 -15.04 12.81 -9.63
C GLN A 168 -15.29 11.49 -10.38
N ASN A 169 -16.30 11.44 -11.26
CA ASN A 169 -16.53 10.27 -12.10
C ASN A 169 -15.42 10.09 -13.16
N ASN A 170 -14.88 11.19 -13.69
CA ASN A 170 -13.74 11.13 -14.60
C ASN A 170 -12.48 10.63 -13.89
N LEU A 171 -12.23 11.02 -12.63
CA LEU A 171 -11.18 10.43 -11.82
C LEU A 171 -11.36 8.91 -11.66
N ARG A 172 -12.56 8.44 -11.29
CA ARG A 172 -12.81 6.99 -11.14
C ARG A 172 -12.57 6.23 -12.44
N ARG A 173 -13.04 6.76 -13.57
CA ARG A 173 -12.81 6.17 -14.89
C ARG A 173 -11.33 6.13 -15.24
N HIS A 174 -10.60 7.21 -14.98
CA HIS A 174 -9.16 7.30 -15.18
C HIS A 174 -8.41 6.25 -14.36
N LEU A 175 -8.74 6.09 -13.08
CA LEU A 175 -8.12 5.08 -12.23
C LEU A 175 -8.43 3.66 -12.72
N VAL A 176 -9.67 3.38 -13.10
CA VAL A 176 -10.09 2.08 -13.66
C VAL A 176 -9.30 1.74 -14.92
N GLU A 177 -9.22 2.65 -15.87
CA GLU A 177 -8.60 2.40 -17.19
C GLU A 177 -7.08 2.27 -17.11
N TYR A 178 -6.42 3.10 -16.30
CA TYR A 178 -4.97 3.27 -16.37
C TYR A 178 -4.20 2.78 -15.13
N HIS A 179 -4.87 2.54 -14.00
CA HIS A 179 -4.19 2.24 -12.73
C HIS A 179 -4.68 0.98 -12.00
N ILE A 180 -5.88 0.48 -12.29
CA ILE A 180 -6.34 -0.77 -11.70
C ILE A 180 -5.78 -1.94 -12.51
N PRO A 181 -4.97 -2.82 -11.91
CA PRO A 181 -4.49 -4.01 -12.60
C PRO A 181 -5.68 -4.92 -12.94
N GLY A 182 -5.76 -5.34 -14.20
CA GLY A 182 -6.80 -6.24 -14.71
C GLY A 182 -6.25 -7.18 -15.78
N GLU A 183 -6.99 -8.24 -16.10
CA GLU A 183 -6.69 -9.07 -17.27
C GLU A 183 -7.13 -8.31 -18.53
N ASN A 184 -6.19 -8.00 -19.43
CA ASN A 184 -6.44 -7.24 -20.66
C ASN A 184 -7.11 -5.85 -20.46
N GLY A 185 -6.88 -5.21 -19.31
CA GLY A 185 -7.41 -3.88 -19.02
C GLY A 185 -8.81 -3.86 -18.39
N GLU A 186 -9.44 -5.02 -18.14
CA GLU A 186 -10.73 -5.09 -17.45
C GLU A 186 -10.53 -5.40 -15.95
N PRO A 187 -10.99 -4.52 -15.03
CA PRO A 187 -11.01 -4.83 -13.62
C PRO A 187 -12.02 -5.94 -13.32
N THR A 188 -11.54 -7.14 -12.98
CA THR A 188 -12.38 -8.25 -12.56
C THR A 188 -12.12 -8.55 -11.09
N PRO A 189 -12.74 -7.83 -10.13
CA PRO A 189 -12.63 -8.18 -8.72
C PRO A 189 -13.26 -9.57 -8.52
N PRO A 190 -12.51 -10.55 -7.98
CA PRO A 190 -13.02 -11.91 -7.86
C PRO A 190 -14.13 -11.99 -6.80
N ILE A 191 -15.15 -12.80 -7.08
CA ILE A 191 -16.14 -13.20 -6.09
C ILE A 191 -15.51 -14.31 -5.23
N CYS A 192 -15.20 -13.99 -3.98
CA CYS A 192 -14.53 -14.93 -3.07
C CYS A 192 -15.53 -15.70 -2.20
N CYS A 193 -15.30 -16.99 -2.03
CA CYS A 193 -15.82 -17.78 -0.93
C CYS A 193 -14.76 -17.84 0.17
N MET A 194 -15.01 -17.17 1.30
CA MET A 194 -14.02 -17.03 2.37
C MET A 194 -14.17 -18.13 3.43
N SER A 195 -13.02 -18.60 3.92
CA SER A 195 -12.88 -19.44 5.10
C SER A 195 -11.69 -18.95 5.93
N TRP A 196 -11.76 -19.09 7.25
CA TRP A 196 -10.58 -18.95 8.11
C TRP A 196 -9.52 -19.99 7.74
N GLY A 197 -8.24 -19.62 7.86
CA GLY A 197 -7.12 -20.52 7.65
C GLY A 197 -6.90 -21.51 8.79
N ALA A 198 -7.52 -21.27 9.94
CA ALA A 198 -7.52 -22.21 11.04
C ALA A 198 -8.44 -23.43 10.82
N MET A 199 -9.33 -23.39 9.82
CA MET A 199 -10.22 -24.50 9.52
C MET A 199 -9.42 -25.74 9.10
N LYS A 200 -9.77 -26.91 9.65
CA LYS A 200 -9.03 -28.15 9.38
C LYS A 200 -9.20 -28.56 7.91
N ALA A 201 -8.15 -29.11 7.31
CA ALA A 201 -8.13 -29.50 5.90
C ALA A 201 -9.35 -30.35 5.47
N HIS A 202 -9.78 -31.28 6.32
CA HIS A 202 -10.94 -32.13 6.01
C HIS A 202 -12.26 -31.35 5.96
N ASN A 203 -12.40 -30.29 6.75
CA ASN A 203 -13.58 -29.43 6.74
C ASN A 203 -13.59 -28.48 5.54
N HIS A 204 -12.44 -27.93 5.15
CA HIS A 204 -12.29 -27.23 3.87
C HIS A 204 -12.75 -28.12 2.70
N ILE A 205 -12.23 -29.35 2.61
CA ILE A 205 -12.57 -30.29 1.53
C ILE A 205 -14.06 -30.63 1.55
N LYS A 206 -14.66 -30.85 2.73
CA LYS A 206 -16.10 -31.10 2.87
C LYS A 206 -16.93 -29.91 2.38
N TYR A 207 -16.52 -28.69 2.72
CA TYR A 207 -17.22 -27.47 2.31
C TYR A 207 -17.11 -27.22 0.80
N LEU A 208 -15.94 -27.43 0.21
CA LEU A 208 -15.71 -27.33 -1.23
C LEU A 208 -16.54 -28.35 -2.03
N LYS A 209 -16.66 -29.59 -1.51
CA LYS A 209 -17.58 -30.59 -2.09
C LYS A 209 -19.03 -30.12 -2.05
N TYR A 210 -19.46 -29.55 -0.92
CA TYR A 210 -20.80 -28.99 -0.79
C TYR A 210 -21.07 -27.87 -1.82
N ILE A 211 -20.14 -26.93 -1.97
CA ILE A 211 -20.19 -25.85 -2.98
C ILE A 211 -20.38 -26.44 -4.38
N LYS A 212 -19.55 -27.42 -4.74
CA LYS A 212 -19.59 -28.11 -6.02
C LYS A 212 -20.91 -28.85 -6.26
N GLU A 213 -21.37 -29.63 -5.29
CA GLU A 213 -22.61 -30.43 -5.37
C GLU A 213 -23.86 -29.55 -5.56
N HIS A 214 -23.86 -28.34 -4.99
CA HIS A 214 -24.98 -27.40 -5.08
C HIS A 214 -24.83 -26.38 -6.21
N GLY A 215 -23.75 -26.45 -7.00
CA GLY A 215 -23.51 -25.53 -8.11
C GLY A 215 -23.33 -24.08 -7.70
N LEU A 216 -22.84 -23.81 -6.48
CA LEU A 216 -22.49 -22.47 -6.03
C LEU A 216 -21.23 -22.02 -6.76
N ARG A 217 -21.23 -20.77 -7.28
CA ARG A 217 -20.16 -20.27 -8.14
C ARG A 217 -19.42 -19.11 -7.48
N PHE A 218 -18.12 -19.26 -7.37
CA PHE A 218 -17.16 -18.28 -6.88
C PHE A 218 -15.91 -18.36 -7.75
N ASP A 219 -15.15 -17.27 -7.83
CA ASP A 219 -13.90 -17.23 -8.60
C ASP A 219 -12.72 -17.73 -7.76
N MET A 220 -12.73 -17.42 -6.46
CA MET A 220 -11.64 -17.71 -5.53
C MET A 220 -12.16 -18.36 -4.25
N TYR A 221 -11.50 -19.42 -3.79
CA TYR A 221 -11.58 -19.90 -2.42
C TYR A 221 -10.52 -19.16 -1.58
N TRP A 222 -10.97 -18.25 -0.73
CA TRP A 222 -10.13 -17.39 0.08
C TRP A 222 -9.88 -18.04 1.44
N ILE A 223 -8.62 -18.39 1.70
CA ILE A 223 -8.13 -18.81 3.01
C ILE A 223 -7.57 -17.61 3.76
N ASP A 224 -8.28 -17.20 4.81
CA ASP A 224 -7.89 -16.08 5.67
C ASP A 224 -6.86 -16.48 6.74
N ALA A 225 -6.63 -15.64 7.75
CA ALA A 225 -5.59 -15.86 8.75
C ALA A 225 -5.73 -17.19 9.52
N GLY A 226 -4.60 -17.71 10.02
CA GLY A 226 -4.53 -18.89 10.89
C GLY A 226 -4.03 -20.19 10.23
N TRP A 227 -3.70 -20.17 8.94
CA TRP A 227 -3.19 -21.37 8.25
C TRP A 227 -1.72 -21.72 8.56
N PHE A 228 -1.00 -20.77 9.14
CA PHE A 228 0.45 -20.76 9.26
C PHE A 228 0.95 -20.96 10.69
N GLY A 229 2.26 -21.14 10.83
CA GLY A 229 2.95 -21.11 12.12
C GLY A 229 3.62 -22.44 12.52
N PRO A 230 4.12 -22.53 13.76
CA PRO A 230 4.55 -23.79 14.35
C PRO A 230 3.43 -24.83 14.35
N ASP A 231 3.75 -26.09 14.59
CA ASP A 231 2.72 -27.13 14.70
C ASP A 231 2.00 -26.96 16.05
N HIS A 232 0.73 -26.56 16.01
CA HIS A 232 -0.09 -26.30 17.20
C HIS A 232 -1.57 -26.58 16.91
N ASP A 233 -2.34 -26.95 17.92
CA ASP A 233 -3.80 -27.04 17.79
C ASP A 233 -4.42 -25.65 17.92
N THR A 234 -5.48 -25.39 17.17
CA THR A 234 -6.17 -24.09 17.16
C THR A 234 -7.65 -24.28 16.83
N ASP A 235 -8.48 -23.37 17.31
CA ASP A 235 -9.92 -23.41 17.02
C ASP A 235 -10.18 -23.05 15.56
N GLU A 236 -11.06 -23.80 14.90
CA GLU A 236 -11.32 -23.59 13.47
C GLU A 236 -11.97 -22.23 13.16
N PHE A 237 -12.72 -21.70 14.13
CA PHE A 237 -13.38 -20.40 14.06
C PHE A 237 -12.63 -19.39 14.93
N GLN A 238 -11.70 -18.67 14.32
CA GLN A 238 -10.96 -17.62 14.98
C GLN A 238 -11.92 -16.49 15.40
N ASN A 239 -11.82 -16.08 16.65
CA ASN A 239 -12.54 -14.94 17.19
C ASN A 239 -11.63 -14.17 18.17
N PHE A 240 -11.90 -12.88 18.35
CA PHE A 240 -11.06 -11.96 19.12
C PHE A 240 -10.84 -12.34 20.60
N TYR A 241 -11.59 -13.31 21.14
CA TYR A 241 -11.44 -13.75 22.53
C TYR A 241 -10.35 -14.81 22.73
N ILE A 242 -10.10 -15.63 21.70
CA ILE A 242 -9.21 -16.81 21.76
C ILE A 242 -8.31 -16.88 20.51
N GLU A 243 -8.16 -15.77 19.79
CA GLU A 243 -7.37 -15.73 18.56
C GLU A 243 -5.90 -16.08 18.83
N ASP A 244 -5.37 -16.98 18.00
CA ASP A 244 -4.00 -17.47 18.08
C ASP A 244 -3.17 -17.10 16.84
N TRP A 245 -3.82 -16.93 15.68
CA TRP A 245 -3.14 -16.63 14.42
C TRP A 245 -2.19 -15.44 14.51
N ALA A 246 -2.56 -14.39 15.25
CA ALA A 246 -1.78 -13.16 15.35
C ALA A 246 -0.43 -13.38 16.06
N TYR A 247 -0.37 -14.32 17.00
CA TYR A 247 0.86 -14.71 17.70
C TYR A 247 1.83 -15.48 16.82
N ASN A 248 1.35 -16.01 15.69
CA ASN A 248 2.13 -16.83 14.78
C ASN A 248 2.64 -16.06 13.54
N ILE A 249 2.32 -14.77 13.42
CA ILE A 249 2.68 -13.95 12.25
C ILE A 249 4.21 -13.93 12.10
N GLY A 250 4.68 -14.12 10.85
CA GLY A 250 6.10 -14.14 10.49
C GLY A 250 6.69 -15.55 10.36
N GLU A 251 6.03 -16.58 10.88
CA GLU A 251 6.35 -17.99 10.61
C GLU A 251 5.53 -18.51 9.42
N TRP A 252 5.95 -18.15 8.22
CA TRP A 252 5.27 -18.54 6.98
C TRP A 252 5.58 -19.99 6.60
N ARG A 253 4.77 -20.91 7.13
CA ARG A 253 4.68 -22.32 6.71
C ARG A 253 3.32 -22.87 7.15
N PHE A 254 2.77 -23.84 6.43
CA PHE A 254 1.52 -24.48 6.87
C PHE A 254 1.68 -25.18 8.23
N ASN A 255 0.74 -24.93 9.13
CA ASN A 255 0.63 -25.66 10.39
C ASN A 255 0.14 -27.09 10.10
N ARG A 256 0.98 -28.08 10.40
CA ARG A 256 0.70 -29.49 10.07
C ARG A 256 -0.38 -30.14 10.93
N ILE A 257 -0.78 -29.52 12.05
CA ILE A 257 -1.94 -29.99 12.82
C ILE A 257 -3.25 -29.66 12.09
N ILE A 258 -3.29 -28.53 11.37
CA ILE A 258 -4.42 -28.08 10.56
C ILE A 258 -4.42 -28.75 9.18
N TYR A 259 -3.22 -28.86 8.58
CA TYR A 259 -2.95 -29.39 7.26
C TYR A 259 -1.93 -30.55 7.31
N PRO A 260 -2.31 -31.75 7.80
CA PRO A 260 -1.38 -32.86 8.05
C PRO A 260 -0.71 -33.40 6.78
N ASP A 261 -1.39 -33.34 5.64
CA ASP A 261 -0.89 -33.77 4.34
C ASP A 261 -0.39 -32.59 3.47
N GLY A 262 -0.14 -31.43 4.11
CA GLY A 262 0.08 -30.16 3.41
C GLY A 262 -1.22 -29.56 2.85
N PHE A 263 -1.09 -28.47 2.08
CA PHE A 263 -2.24 -27.70 1.59
C PHE A 263 -2.77 -28.14 0.22
N LEU A 264 -1.97 -28.85 -0.57
CA LEU A 264 -2.34 -29.34 -1.90
C LEU A 264 -3.71 -30.06 -1.96
N PRO A 265 -4.11 -30.91 -0.99
CA PRO A 265 -5.44 -31.52 -1.01
C PRO A 265 -6.60 -30.51 -0.98
N VAL A 266 -6.45 -29.41 -0.24
CA VAL A 266 -7.45 -28.32 -0.18
C VAL A 266 -7.48 -27.55 -1.48
N SER A 267 -6.29 -27.17 -2.00
CA SER A 267 -6.16 -26.49 -3.29
C SER A 267 -6.76 -27.31 -4.44
N LYS A 268 -6.50 -28.62 -4.48
CA LYS A 268 -7.09 -29.53 -5.46
C LYS A 268 -8.62 -29.56 -5.36
N ALA A 269 -9.18 -29.64 -4.15
CA ALA A 269 -10.62 -29.62 -3.96
C ALA A 269 -11.26 -28.30 -4.42
N ALA A 270 -10.55 -27.17 -4.28
CA ALA A 270 -11.00 -25.86 -4.76
C ALA A 270 -11.04 -25.83 -6.29
N HIS A 271 -9.96 -26.27 -6.95
CA HIS A 271 -9.92 -26.36 -8.41
C HIS A 271 -10.97 -27.34 -8.96
N GLU A 272 -11.20 -28.48 -8.30
CA GLU A 272 -12.27 -29.41 -8.67
C GLU A 272 -13.68 -28.82 -8.54
N ALA A 273 -13.86 -27.81 -7.70
CA ALA A 273 -15.09 -27.04 -7.54
C ALA A 273 -15.14 -25.81 -8.48
N GLY A 274 -14.15 -25.61 -9.34
CA GLY A 274 -14.10 -24.52 -10.32
C GLY A 274 -13.58 -23.18 -9.78
N MET A 275 -12.91 -23.18 -8.62
CA MET A 275 -12.33 -21.98 -8.00
C MET A 275 -10.80 -22.01 -8.04
N ASN A 276 -10.18 -20.85 -8.20
CA ASN A 276 -8.77 -20.64 -7.84
C ASN A 276 -8.63 -20.47 -6.32
N VAL A 277 -7.41 -20.49 -5.79
CA VAL A 277 -7.17 -20.24 -4.35
C VAL A 277 -6.53 -18.88 -4.13
N LEU A 278 -7.04 -18.14 -3.14
CA LEU A 278 -6.45 -16.92 -2.61
C LEU A 278 -6.00 -17.16 -1.17
N LEU A 279 -4.74 -16.82 -0.86
CA LEU A 279 -4.16 -17.00 0.47
C LEU A 279 -3.79 -15.66 1.13
N TRP A 280 -4.14 -15.53 2.40
CA TRP A 280 -3.83 -14.39 3.26
C TRP A 280 -2.39 -14.39 3.79
N PHE A 281 -1.79 -13.22 3.84
CA PHE A 281 -0.51 -12.93 4.49
C PHE A 281 -0.53 -11.57 5.19
N SER A 282 0.37 -11.36 6.15
CA SER A 282 0.72 -10.06 6.73
C SER A 282 2.24 -9.99 6.86
N THR A 283 2.89 -9.95 5.71
CA THR A 283 4.33 -10.20 5.55
C THR A 283 5.22 -9.14 6.19
N TYR A 284 4.69 -7.93 6.41
CA TYR A 284 5.47 -6.84 6.99
C TYR A 284 5.67 -6.94 8.51
N GLY A 285 4.97 -7.86 9.18
CA GLY A 285 5.06 -8.10 10.61
C GLY A 285 5.66 -9.45 10.96
N CYS A 286 6.23 -9.54 12.15
CA CYS A 286 6.56 -10.82 12.79
C CYS A 286 6.44 -10.70 14.31
N ALA A 287 5.84 -11.71 14.95
CA ALA A 287 5.84 -11.82 16.39
C ALA A 287 7.27 -12.07 16.90
N GLN A 288 7.59 -11.53 18.08
CA GLN A 288 8.91 -11.67 18.69
C GLN A 288 9.26 -13.15 18.93
N ASN A 289 10.54 -13.50 18.75
CA ASN A 289 11.05 -14.87 18.91
C ASN A 289 10.34 -15.89 18.02
N LEU A 290 9.90 -15.48 16.83
CA LEU A 290 9.23 -16.34 15.85
C LEU A 290 9.82 -16.15 14.44
N GLY A 291 9.65 -17.14 13.56
CA GLY A 291 9.97 -17.03 12.13
C GLY A 291 11.40 -16.57 11.88
N TYR A 292 11.55 -15.67 10.91
CA TYR A 292 12.84 -15.11 10.52
C TYR A 292 13.54 -14.35 11.66
N LEU A 293 12.81 -13.79 12.64
CA LEU A 293 13.44 -13.05 13.74
C LEU A 293 14.19 -13.95 14.74
N LYS A 294 13.96 -15.26 14.74
CA LYS A 294 14.77 -16.20 15.54
C LYS A 294 16.20 -16.30 15.03
N GLU A 295 16.33 -16.32 13.71
CA GLU A 295 17.61 -16.54 13.02
C GLU A 295 18.28 -15.22 12.66
N HIS A 296 17.46 -14.22 12.35
CA HIS A 296 17.85 -12.89 11.89
C HIS A 296 17.11 -11.78 12.65
N PRO A 297 17.38 -11.61 13.96
CA PRO A 297 16.77 -10.53 14.75
C PRO A 297 17.09 -9.13 14.20
N GLU A 298 18.20 -8.98 13.47
CA GLU A 298 18.60 -7.75 12.80
C GLU A 298 17.72 -7.36 11.60
N TRP A 299 16.85 -8.26 11.13
CA TRP A 299 15.93 -7.97 10.02
C TRP A 299 14.67 -7.21 10.43
N GLY A 300 14.47 -6.87 11.70
CA GLY A 300 13.25 -6.17 12.11
C GLY A 300 13.43 -5.11 13.19
N THR A 301 12.53 -4.12 13.17
CA THR A 301 12.38 -3.13 14.23
C THR A 301 11.20 -3.50 15.14
N PRO A 302 11.42 -3.71 16.45
CA PRO A 302 10.34 -3.92 17.39
C PRO A 302 9.38 -2.72 17.45
N LEU A 303 8.08 -3.02 17.40
CA LEU A 303 6.98 -2.06 17.44
C LEU A 303 6.35 -2.05 18.84
N GLY A 304 6.47 -0.92 19.53
CA GLY A 304 5.83 -0.72 20.84
C GLY A 304 6.34 -1.67 21.92
N ASP A 305 5.52 -1.82 22.95
CA ASP A 305 5.79 -2.69 24.10
C ASP A 305 5.25 -4.11 23.89
N GLU A 306 5.68 -5.04 24.75
CA GLU A 306 5.06 -6.37 24.82
C GLU A 306 3.66 -6.27 25.41
N VAL A 307 2.65 -6.55 24.59
CA VAL A 307 1.24 -6.42 24.93
C VAL A 307 0.47 -7.68 24.53
N PRO A 308 -0.67 -7.98 25.19
CA PRO A 308 -1.61 -8.97 24.68
C PRO A 308 -2.21 -8.55 23.35
N ILE A 309 -2.58 -9.54 22.52
CA ILE A 309 -3.33 -9.34 21.27
C ILE A 309 -4.76 -9.81 21.49
N GLY A 310 -5.74 -9.00 21.08
CA GLY A 310 -7.14 -9.28 21.35
C GLY A 310 -7.41 -9.38 22.85
N GLN A 311 -8.06 -10.47 23.28
CA GLN A 311 -8.28 -10.78 24.70
C GLN A 311 -7.41 -11.94 25.22
N ASN A 312 -6.48 -12.43 24.40
CA ASN A 312 -5.54 -13.46 24.82
C ASN A 312 -4.50 -12.85 25.78
N PRO A 313 -4.33 -13.37 27.01
CA PRO A 313 -3.44 -12.77 28.00
C PRO A 313 -1.94 -12.96 27.69
N ALA A 314 -1.59 -13.82 26.73
CA ALA A 314 -0.22 -14.01 26.28
C ALA A 314 0.33 -12.70 25.71
N LYS A 315 1.51 -12.28 26.16
CA LYS A 315 2.15 -11.07 25.66
C LYS A 315 3.10 -11.41 24.54
N THR A 316 3.14 -10.57 23.53
CA THR A 316 4.16 -10.58 22.50
C THR A 316 4.45 -9.15 22.05
N ARG A 317 5.54 -8.96 21.34
CA ARG A 317 5.86 -7.72 20.66
C ARG A 317 5.92 -7.99 19.16
N PHE A 318 5.24 -7.18 18.36
CA PHE A 318 5.42 -7.23 16.92
C PHE A 318 6.70 -6.52 16.53
N SER A 319 7.35 -6.98 15.48
CA SER A 319 8.40 -6.22 14.79
C SER A 319 8.02 -6.06 13.33
N SER A 320 8.45 -4.96 12.72
CA SER A 320 8.33 -4.78 11.28
C SER A 320 9.60 -5.18 10.57
N ILE A 321 9.49 -5.88 9.44
CA ILE A 321 10.63 -6.31 8.63
C ILE A 321 11.30 -5.14 7.90
N HIS A 322 12.63 -5.18 7.80
CA HIS A 322 13.45 -4.24 7.03
C HIS A 322 13.55 -4.68 5.57
N LEU A 323 12.62 -4.25 4.72
CA LEU A 323 12.70 -4.57 3.28
C LEU A 323 13.84 -3.82 2.56
N THR A 324 14.48 -2.86 3.21
CA THR A 324 15.71 -2.24 2.73
C THR A 324 16.94 -3.13 2.94
N ASN A 325 16.84 -4.17 3.77
CA ASN A 325 17.84 -5.23 3.86
C ASN A 325 17.60 -6.23 2.70
N PRO A 326 18.57 -6.38 1.76
CA PRO A 326 18.38 -7.22 0.59
C PRO A 326 18.20 -8.72 0.92
N GLU A 327 18.80 -9.21 2.01
CA GLU A 327 18.65 -10.60 2.43
C GLU A 327 17.24 -10.86 2.99
N ALA A 328 16.73 -9.94 3.82
CA ALA A 328 15.38 -10.01 4.36
C ALA A 328 14.32 -9.94 3.23
N TYR A 329 14.51 -9.04 2.27
CA TYR A 329 13.65 -8.94 1.08
C TYR A 329 13.68 -10.22 0.24
N ALA A 330 14.88 -10.74 -0.06
CA ALA A 330 15.02 -11.95 -0.86
C ALA A 330 14.40 -13.17 -0.17
N TRP A 331 14.62 -13.33 1.14
CA TRP A 331 14.01 -14.40 1.93
C TRP A 331 12.49 -14.34 1.89
N LEU A 332 11.90 -13.14 2.09
CA LEU A 332 10.45 -12.98 2.10
C LEU A 332 9.84 -13.29 0.73
N LEU A 333 10.45 -12.76 -0.34
CA LEU A 333 10.02 -13.00 -1.71
C LEU A 333 10.07 -14.48 -2.07
N ASP A 334 11.18 -15.15 -1.78
CA ASP A 334 11.36 -16.59 -2.02
C ASP A 334 10.35 -17.41 -1.21
N ARG A 335 10.16 -17.07 0.06
CA ARG A 335 9.23 -17.78 0.95
C ARG A 335 7.79 -17.70 0.47
N VAL A 336 7.29 -16.50 0.19
CA VAL A 336 5.90 -16.28 -0.23
C VAL A 336 5.67 -16.90 -1.61
N SER A 337 6.58 -16.65 -2.57
CA SER A 337 6.43 -17.19 -3.93
C SER A 337 6.49 -18.71 -3.96
N SER A 338 7.38 -19.35 -3.19
CA SER A 338 7.45 -20.80 -3.08
C SER A 338 6.18 -21.39 -2.48
N ILE A 339 5.64 -20.82 -1.39
CA ILE A 339 4.35 -21.24 -0.83
C ILE A 339 3.26 -21.19 -1.90
N MET A 340 3.19 -20.10 -2.66
CA MET A 340 2.15 -19.95 -3.68
C MET A 340 2.29 -20.98 -4.80
N LEU A 341 3.49 -21.11 -5.38
CA LEU A 341 3.77 -21.99 -6.51
C LEU A 341 3.62 -23.48 -6.15
N GLU A 342 4.16 -23.90 -5.02
CA GLU A 342 4.15 -25.30 -4.59
C GLU A 342 2.75 -25.81 -4.21
N ASN A 343 1.84 -24.90 -3.85
CA ASN A 343 0.52 -25.25 -3.32
C ASN A 343 -0.64 -24.87 -4.26
N GLY A 344 -0.34 -24.44 -5.49
CA GLY A 344 -1.35 -24.09 -6.50
C GLY A 344 -2.21 -22.91 -6.09
N ILE A 345 -1.61 -21.86 -5.52
CA ILE A 345 -2.30 -20.65 -5.08
C ILE A 345 -2.11 -19.57 -6.15
N SER A 346 -3.22 -18.95 -6.56
CA SER A 346 -3.20 -17.92 -7.62
C SER A 346 -3.47 -16.52 -7.09
N GLY A 347 -4.13 -16.40 -5.93
CA GLY A 347 -4.44 -15.14 -5.28
C GLY A 347 -3.56 -14.89 -4.06
N TYR A 348 -3.09 -13.66 -3.93
CA TYR A 348 -2.34 -13.17 -2.77
C TYR A 348 -3.13 -12.03 -2.13
N ARG A 349 -3.40 -12.13 -0.82
CA ARG A 349 -3.89 -11.02 -0.01
C ARG A 349 -2.80 -10.65 0.99
N GLU A 350 -2.21 -9.47 0.81
CA GLU A 350 -1.49 -8.80 1.88
C GLU A 350 -2.50 -8.04 2.74
N ASP A 351 -2.47 -8.27 4.04
CA ASP A 351 -3.27 -7.52 5.00
C ASP A 351 -2.57 -6.20 5.37
N CYS A 352 -2.59 -5.85 6.65
CA CYS A 352 -2.00 -4.63 7.13
C CYS A 352 -0.50 -4.79 7.46
N GLY A 353 0.18 -3.65 7.34
CA GLY A 353 1.55 -3.45 7.75
C GLY A 353 2.14 -2.29 6.96
N VAL A 354 3.01 -1.52 7.61
CA VAL A 354 3.90 -0.60 6.91
C VAL A 354 5.29 -1.12 7.20
N PRO A 355 6.06 -1.60 6.21
CA PRO A 355 7.43 -2.00 6.46
C PRO A 355 8.16 -0.81 7.09
N SER A 356 8.84 -1.03 8.21
CA SER A 356 9.64 0.01 8.83
C SER A 356 10.85 0.27 7.93
N GLY A 357 10.87 1.44 7.29
CA GLY A 357 12.06 1.95 6.63
C GLY A 357 12.87 2.79 7.59
N GLU A 358 13.49 2.19 8.62
CA GLU A 358 14.51 2.93 9.35
C GLU A 358 15.59 3.40 8.38
N PRO A 359 16.13 4.62 8.54
CA PRO A 359 17.16 5.12 7.65
C PRO A 359 18.34 4.15 7.65
N LEU A 360 18.79 3.73 6.46
CA LEU A 360 19.95 2.85 6.30
C LEU A 360 21.24 3.46 6.90
N SER A 361 21.30 4.78 7.03
CA SER A 361 22.36 5.54 7.68
C SER A 361 21.92 6.97 7.96
N GLU A 362 22.81 7.75 8.61
CA GLU A 362 22.74 9.21 8.61
C GLU A 362 22.60 9.75 7.17
N ASN A 363 21.75 10.76 6.95
CA ASN A 363 21.46 11.35 5.63
C ASN A 363 20.86 10.39 4.58
N ARG A 364 20.00 9.45 5.02
CA ARG A 364 19.18 8.58 4.15
C ARG A 364 17.71 8.55 4.57
N GLU A 365 17.25 9.57 5.28
CA GLU A 365 15.85 9.63 5.75
C GLU A 365 14.91 9.92 4.57
N GLY A 366 13.80 9.19 4.51
CA GLY A 366 12.80 9.30 3.44
C GLY A 366 13.21 8.64 2.12
N ILE A 367 14.50 8.33 1.89
CA ILE A 367 14.94 7.70 0.64
C ILE A 367 14.43 6.26 0.50
N GLY A 368 14.31 5.51 1.60
CA GLY A 368 13.74 4.15 1.58
C GLY A 368 12.22 4.14 1.41
N GLN A 369 11.57 5.31 1.53
CA GLN A 369 10.21 5.45 1.07
C GLN A 369 10.24 5.62 -0.45
N MET A 370 11.11 6.50 -0.97
CA MET A 370 11.30 6.72 -2.42
C MET A 370 11.80 5.46 -3.15
N GLN A 371 11.48 5.32 -4.45
CA GLN A 371 11.86 4.16 -5.26
C GLN A 371 12.65 4.53 -6.50
#